data_AF-A0A4D5RKL1-F1
#
_entry.id   AF-A0A4D5RKL1-F1
#
_cell.length_a   1.000
_cell.length_b   1.000
_cell.length_c   1.000
_cell.angle_alpha   90.00
_cell.angle_beta   90.00
_cell.angle_gamma   90.00
#
_symmetry.space_group_name_H-M   'P 1'
#
loop_
_entity.id
_entity.type
_entity.pdbx_description
1 polymer ?
#
loop_
_entity_poly.entity_id
_entity_poly.type
_entity_poly.pdbx_seq_one_letter_code
_entity_poly.pdbx_strand_id
1 'polypeptide(L)'
;VLLLLVAVLLVAVIAEAKRHHGKHAKKATKKPKEELDTVAQDEKNIIVKDKEAQLEAESVLKDPCSKVRCGPGRECVINDDMTATCECVGTCQPETDPRRKVCSNHNQTWDSDCELYKMRCMCEDEKEGCKGEKYEHVHVDYYGACRELPECLPHEMEDFPRRMREWLFNVMQDLARRHELHDPYQKLEEEAENSQSRQWVNAVIWKFCELDSHPHDRAVSRHELFPFRAPLLSMEHCIAPFLNNCDQNDDPPLPLKEWGECLGLEESEIKDRCSQITV
;
A
#
# COMPACT_ATOMS: atom_id res chain seq x y z
N VAL A 1 -2.44 -57.85 11.33
CA VAL A 1 -3.55 -58.08 12.28
C VAL A 1 -3.33 -57.07 13.41
N LEU A 2 -4.06 -55.96 13.49
CA LEU A 2 -5.47 -55.83 13.91
C LEU A 2 -5.66 -56.35 15.35
N LEU A 3 -6.35 -55.69 16.28
CA LEU A 3 -7.15 -54.45 16.29
C LEU A 3 -6.57 -53.49 17.37
N LEU A 4 -6.71 -52.15 17.34
CA LEU A 4 -7.93 -51.34 17.60
C LEU A 4 -8.66 -51.80 18.88
N LEU A 5 -9.20 -50.96 19.77
CA LEU A 5 -9.27 -49.50 19.99
C LEU A 5 -9.95 -49.31 21.37
N VAL A 6 -9.87 -48.11 21.97
CA VAL A 6 -10.94 -47.52 22.82
C VAL A 6 -11.30 -48.20 24.17
N ALA A 7 -11.99 -47.57 25.13
CA ALA A 7 -11.79 -46.29 25.85
C ALA A 7 -12.79 -46.21 27.04
N VAL A 8 -12.85 -45.06 27.73
CA VAL A 8 -14.10 -44.42 28.24
C VAL A 8 -14.86 -45.09 29.42
N LEU A 9 -14.67 -44.47 30.60
CA LEU A 9 -15.66 -44.16 31.67
C LEU A 9 -16.22 -45.25 32.62
N LEU A 10 -16.82 -44.74 33.72
CA LEU A 10 -17.63 -45.38 34.78
C LEU A 10 -16.81 -46.16 35.86
N VAL A 11 -17.04 -46.09 37.18
CA VAL A 11 -18.13 -45.53 38.04
C VAL A 11 -17.57 -44.78 39.28
N ALA A 12 -18.45 -43.99 39.92
CA ALA A 12 -18.29 -43.02 41.01
C ALA A 12 -17.85 -43.47 42.44
N VAL A 13 -17.24 -42.50 43.16
CA VAL A 13 -17.53 -41.99 44.54
C VAL A 13 -17.71 -42.95 45.75
N ILE A 14 -16.94 -42.70 46.83
CA ILE A 14 -17.37 -42.52 48.25
C ILE A 14 -16.16 -42.04 49.11
N ALA A 15 -16.36 -41.49 50.31
CA ALA A 15 -15.34 -40.85 51.17
C ALA A 15 -15.19 -41.53 52.56
N GLU A 16 -14.15 -41.19 53.35
CA GLU A 16 -14.30 -40.60 54.71
C GLU A 16 -13.00 -40.28 55.52
N ALA A 17 -13.18 -39.35 56.47
CA ALA A 17 -12.23 -38.60 57.30
C ALA A 17 -11.35 -39.32 58.37
N LYS A 18 -10.25 -38.65 58.78
CA LYS A 18 -9.66 -38.53 60.16
C LYS A 18 -8.34 -37.70 60.13
N ARG A 19 -7.87 -36.98 61.17
CA ARG A 19 -8.44 -36.35 62.41
C ARG A 19 -7.32 -35.48 63.10
N HIS A 20 -7.68 -34.76 64.18
CA HIS A 20 -6.82 -34.08 65.20
C HIS A 20 -6.21 -32.69 64.88
N HIS A 21 -5.98 -31.78 65.86
CA HIS A 21 -6.78 -31.41 67.05
C HIS A 21 -6.30 -30.10 67.75
N GLY A 22 -7.25 -29.24 68.18
CA GLY A 22 -7.03 -28.19 69.21
C GLY A 22 -6.57 -26.80 68.68
N LYS A 23 -6.81 -25.69 69.38
CA LYS A 23 -7.49 -25.46 70.69
C LYS A 23 -8.42 -24.22 70.62
N HIS A 24 -9.30 -24.07 71.62
CA HIS A 24 -10.22 -22.94 71.83
C HIS A 24 -9.47 -21.62 72.20
N ALA A 25 -10.06 -20.42 72.31
CA ALA A 25 -11.44 -20.12 72.70
C ALA A 25 -11.93 -18.65 72.50
N LYS A 26 -13.28 -18.48 72.40
CA LYS A 26 -14.13 -17.34 72.86
C LYS A 26 -13.95 -15.95 72.19
N LYS A 27 -14.98 -15.08 72.06
CA LYS A 27 -16.47 -15.21 71.99
C LYS A 27 -17.05 -13.88 71.41
N ALA A 28 -18.28 -13.89 70.88
CA ALA A 28 -19.00 -12.72 70.31
C ALA A 28 -19.31 -11.60 71.35
N THR A 29 -19.81 -10.39 71.01
CA THR A 29 -20.83 -9.93 70.01
C THR A 29 -20.70 -8.38 69.82
N LYS A 30 -21.41 -7.59 68.98
CA LYS A 30 -22.66 -7.74 68.19
C LYS A 30 -22.62 -7.00 66.81
N LYS A 31 -23.41 -5.93 66.60
CA LYS A 31 -23.55 -5.08 65.38
C LYS A 31 -24.24 -3.75 65.77
N PRO A 32 -24.10 -2.65 65.00
CA PRO A 32 -25.11 -2.25 64.00
C PRO A 32 -24.52 -1.90 62.61
N LYS A 33 -25.35 -1.41 61.67
CA LYS A 33 -24.99 -1.12 60.26
C LYS A 33 -25.85 0.03 59.70
N GLU A 34 -25.23 1.15 59.34
CA GLU A 34 -25.74 2.21 58.44
C GLU A 34 -24.55 3.09 57.98
N GLU A 35 -24.78 4.08 57.11
CA GLU A 35 -23.77 5.01 56.55
C GLU A 35 -22.61 4.42 55.69
N LEU A 36 -22.90 3.71 54.59
CA LEU A 36 -21.91 3.53 53.50
C LEU A 36 -22.52 3.14 52.13
N ASP A 37 -23.26 4.03 51.47
CA ASP A 37 -23.81 3.78 50.11
C ASP A 37 -23.76 5.00 49.15
N THR A 38 -23.37 6.20 49.61
CA THR A 38 -23.31 7.43 48.78
C THR A 38 -22.02 7.53 47.95
N VAL A 39 -20.85 7.27 48.58
CA VAL A 39 -19.53 7.48 47.95
C VAL A 39 -19.35 6.68 46.64
N ALA A 40 -19.86 5.44 46.60
CA ALA A 40 -19.71 4.54 45.46
C ALA A 40 -20.58 4.90 44.23
N GLN A 41 -21.40 5.94 44.32
CA GLN A 41 -22.16 6.51 43.20
C GLN A 41 -21.41 7.71 42.60
N ASP A 42 -20.86 8.59 43.43
CA ASP A 42 -20.10 9.76 42.99
C ASP A 42 -18.83 9.38 42.24
N GLU A 43 -18.05 8.39 42.72
CA GLU A 43 -16.87 7.89 42.01
C GLU A 43 -17.21 7.38 40.60
N LYS A 44 -18.37 6.74 40.41
CA LYS A 44 -18.82 6.26 39.10
C LYS A 44 -19.28 7.40 38.19
N ASN A 45 -19.97 8.39 38.74
CA ASN A 45 -20.40 9.57 37.99
C ASN A 45 -19.19 10.40 37.51
N ILE A 46 -18.11 10.44 38.29
CA ILE A 46 -16.83 11.04 37.87
C ILE A 46 -16.20 10.21 36.75
N ILE A 47 -16.03 8.89 36.92
CA ILE A 47 -15.45 8.00 35.89
C ILE A 47 -16.25 7.99 34.58
N VAL A 48 -17.58 8.17 34.62
CA VAL A 48 -18.41 8.31 33.42
C VAL A 48 -18.18 9.68 32.77
N LYS A 49 -18.21 10.78 33.52
CA LYS A 49 -17.94 12.12 32.99
C LYS A 49 -16.54 12.27 32.40
N ASP A 50 -15.52 11.71 33.05
CA ASP A 50 -14.15 11.75 32.54
C ASP A 50 -14.02 10.96 31.22
N LYS A 51 -14.81 9.89 31.04
CA LYS A 51 -14.88 9.13 29.78
C LYS A 51 -15.70 9.81 28.70
N GLU A 52 -16.81 10.45 29.05
CA GLU A 52 -17.60 11.26 28.12
C GLU A 52 -16.78 12.45 27.64
N ALA A 53 -16.08 13.16 28.54
CA ALA A 53 -15.14 14.22 28.20
C ALA A 53 -13.92 13.73 27.41
N GLN A 54 -13.43 12.51 27.63
CA GLN A 54 -12.38 11.91 26.79
C GLN A 54 -12.88 11.54 25.39
N LEU A 55 -14.11 11.02 25.26
CA LEU A 55 -14.72 10.71 23.96
C LEU A 55 -15.06 11.96 23.16
N GLU A 56 -15.53 13.03 23.82
CA GLU A 56 -15.70 14.34 23.19
C GLU A 56 -14.34 14.97 22.84
N ALA A 57 -13.30 14.83 23.68
CA ALA A 57 -11.95 15.28 23.36
C ALA A 57 -11.31 14.49 22.20
N GLU A 58 -11.58 13.19 22.06
CA GLU A 58 -11.13 12.37 20.94
C GLU A 58 -11.92 12.65 19.64
N SER A 59 -13.05 13.35 19.74
CA SER A 59 -13.79 13.91 18.59
C SER A 59 -13.23 15.26 18.11
N VAL A 60 -12.28 15.88 18.83
CA VAL A 60 -11.71 17.19 18.47
C VAL A 60 -10.86 17.09 17.20
N LEU A 61 -11.43 17.59 16.10
CA LEU A 61 -10.80 17.85 14.80
C LEU A 61 -9.77 16.78 14.39
N LYS A 62 -10.27 15.60 14.02
CA LYS A 62 -9.53 14.78 13.06
C LYS A 62 -9.43 15.58 11.76
N ASP A 63 -8.22 16.05 11.44
CA ASP A 63 -7.91 16.80 10.22
C ASP A 63 -8.60 16.16 8.98
N PRO A 64 -9.48 16.89 8.27
CA PRO A 64 -10.13 16.42 7.06
C PRO A 64 -9.16 15.87 6.00
N CYS A 65 -7.97 16.46 5.89
CA CYS A 65 -6.94 16.02 4.95
C CYS A 65 -6.18 14.76 5.40
N SER A 66 -6.24 14.36 6.67
CA SER A 66 -5.50 13.20 7.23
C SER A 66 -5.82 11.84 6.60
N LYS A 67 -6.87 11.76 5.77
CA LYS A 67 -7.27 10.57 4.99
C LYS A 67 -7.40 10.82 3.49
N VAL A 68 -7.28 12.07 3.02
CA VAL A 68 -7.47 12.41 1.61
C VAL A 68 -6.14 12.26 0.88
N ARG A 69 -6.11 11.40 -0.14
CA ARG A 69 -5.02 11.37 -1.12
C ARG A 69 -5.46 12.10 -2.38
N CYS A 70 -4.70 13.13 -2.73
CA CYS A 70 -4.88 13.86 -3.97
C CYS A 70 -4.05 13.24 -5.09
N GLY A 71 -4.53 13.36 -6.33
CA GLY A 71 -3.79 12.93 -7.52
C GLY A 71 -2.52 13.75 -7.78
N PRO A 72 -1.68 13.34 -8.74
CA PRO A 72 -0.43 14.03 -9.05
C PRO A 72 -0.66 15.53 -9.34
N GLY A 73 0.20 16.36 -8.75
CA GLY A 73 0.14 17.82 -8.90
C GLY A 73 -0.95 18.51 -8.08
N ARG A 74 -1.67 17.78 -7.22
CA ARG A 74 -2.69 18.32 -6.30
C ARG A 74 -2.31 18.12 -4.83
N GLU A 75 -2.60 19.10 -3.99
CA GLU A 75 -2.49 19.05 -2.53
C GLU A 75 -3.87 19.16 -1.88
N CYS A 76 -3.99 18.71 -0.63
CA CYS A 76 -5.26 18.76 0.10
C CYS A 76 -5.41 20.08 0.85
N VAL A 77 -6.52 20.77 0.60
CA VAL A 77 -6.90 22.05 1.21
C VAL A 77 -8.15 21.84 2.06
N ILE A 78 -8.20 22.48 3.23
CA ILE A 78 -9.38 22.49 4.10
C ILE A 78 -10.16 23.78 3.84
N ASN A 79 -11.44 23.65 3.50
CA ASN A 79 -12.34 24.77 3.21
C ASN A 79 -12.95 25.38 4.48
N ASP A 80 -13.52 26.58 4.36
CA ASP A 80 -14.24 27.28 5.44
C ASP A 80 -15.42 26.47 6.05
N ASP A 81 -15.95 25.49 5.31
CA ASP A 81 -17.02 24.58 5.74
C ASP A 81 -16.52 23.28 6.41
N MET A 82 -15.21 23.19 6.70
CA MET A 82 -14.50 22.00 7.21
C MET A 82 -14.48 20.78 6.28
N THR A 83 -14.81 20.94 4.99
CA THR A 83 -14.54 19.90 3.98
C THR A 83 -13.07 19.90 3.54
N ALA A 84 -12.63 18.79 2.96
CA ALA A 84 -11.32 18.67 2.30
C ALA A 84 -11.49 18.55 0.78
N THR A 85 -10.76 19.35 0.02
CA THR A 85 -10.70 19.33 -1.45
C THR A 85 -9.27 19.21 -1.94
N CYS A 86 -9.10 18.65 -3.14
CA CYS A 86 -7.79 18.52 -3.78
C CYS A 86 -7.61 19.61 -4.83
N GLU A 87 -6.70 20.55 -4.57
CA GLU A 87 -6.40 21.67 -5.46
C GLU A 87 -4.97 21.59 -6.02
N CYS A 88 -4.68 22.23 -7.16
CA CYS A 88 -3.33 22.25 -7.72
C CYS A 88 -2.30 22.83 -6.76
N VAL A 89 -1.15 22.16 -6.64
CA VAL A 89 -0.05 22.56 -5.76
C VAL A 89 0.37 24.02 -6.01
N GLY A 90 0.29 24.86 -4.98
CA GLY A 90 0.63 26.27 -5.09
C GLY A 90 2.13 26.49 -5.33
N THR A 91 2.99 25.83 -4.56
CA THR A 91 4.46 25.98 -4.63
C THR A 91 5.16 24.64 -4.42
N CYS A 92 5.96 24.22 -5.40
CA CYS A 92 6.83 23.05 -5.24
C CYS A 92 8.12 23.41 -4.47
N GLN A 93 8.70 22.42 -3.78
CA GLN A 93 10.01 22.61 -3.14
C GLN A 93 11.11 22.75 -4.20
N PRO A 94 12.10 23.66 -4.02
CA PRO A 94 13.15 23.87 -5.02
C PRO A 94 14.16 22.71 -5.07
N GLU A 95 14.02 21.83 -6.06
CA GLU A 95 14.92 20.67 -6.21
C GLU A 95 16.25 21.03 -6.88
N THR A 96 17.34 20.66 -6.22
CA THR A 96 18.71 21.05 -6.59
C THR A 96 19.58 19.91 -7.14
N ASP A 97 19.20 18.64 -6.94
CA ASP A 97 19.87 17.50 -7.59
C ASP A 97 19.43 17.41 -9.07
N PRO A 98 20.35 17.46 -10.06
CA PRO A 98 20.02 17.25 -11.47
C PRO A 98 19.31 15.91 -11.77
N ARG A 99 19.39 14.91 -10.89
CA ARG A 99 18.66 13.62 -11.00
C ARG A 99 17.18 13.73 -10.66
N ARG A 100 16.76 14.78 -9.92
CA ARG A 100 15.36 15.05 -9.53
C ARG A 100 14.58 15.83 -10.58
N LYS A 101 15.27 16.38 -11.58
CA LYS A 101 14.66 16.87 -12.83
C LYS A 101 13.94 15.74 -13.55
N VAL A 102 13.05 16.10 -14.46
CA VAL A 102 12.33 15.13 -15.29
C VAL A 102 12.25 15.59 -16.74
N CYS A 103 12.25 14.63 -17.67
CA CYS A 103 11.87 14.85 -19.06
C CYS A 103 10.39 14.46 -19.24
N SER A 104 9.61 15.32 -19.88
CA SER A 104 8.22 15.02 -20.21
C SER A 104 8.07 14.27 -21.54
N ASN A 105 6.90 13.66 -21.74
CA ASN A 105 6.41 13.10 -23.01
C ASN A 105 6.34 14.10 -24.20
N HIS A 106 6.75 15.35 -24.01
CA HIS A 106 6.93 16.37 -25.06
C HIS A 106 8.40 16.75 -25.27
N ASN A 107 9.34 15.96 -24.76
CA ASN A 107 10.79 16.21 -24.77
C ASN A 107 11.16 17.58 -24.15
N GLN A 108 10.49 17.94 -23.05
CA GLN A 108 10.75 19.17 -22.30
C GLN A 108 11.29 18.83 -20.90
N THR A 109 12.39 19.46 -20.51
CA THR A 109 12.96 19.29 -19.16
C THR A 109 12.25 20.18 -18.15
N TRP A 110 11.91 19.62 -17.00
CA TRP A 110 11.32 20.31 -15.85
C TRP A 110 12.24 20.18 -14.65
N ASP A 111 12.20 21.17 -13.75
CA ASP A 111 13.07 21.20 -12.57
C ASP A 111 12.73 20.14 -11.52
N SER A 112 11.49 19.69 -11.47
CA SER A 112 10.99 18.55 -10.68
C SER A 112 9.75 17.93 -11.34
N ASP A 113 9.40 16.72 -10.91
CA ASP A 113 8.11 16.07 -11.18
C ASP A 113 6.93 16.91 -10.66
N CYS A 114 7.09 17.52 -9.47
CA CYS A 114 6.09 18.40 -8.88
C CYS A 114 5.72 19.57 -9.81
N GLU A 115 6.68 20.32 -10.38
CA GLU A 115 6.35 21.45 -11.27
C GLU A 115 5.73 20.99 -12.60
N LEU A 116 6.06 19.79 -13.09
CA LEU A 116 5.41 19.18 -14.25
C LEU A 116 3.94 18.85 -13.95
N TYR A 117 3.66 18.12 -12.86
CA TYR A 117 2.30 17.72 -12.51
C TYR A 117 1.45 18.88 -12.03
N LYS A 118 2.04 19.90 -11.40
CA LYS A 118 1.39 21.18 -11.10
C LYS A 118 0.94 21.89 -12.38
N MET A 119 1.77 21.92 -13.43
CA MET A 119 1.36 22.45 -14.74
C MET A 119 0.22 21.62 -15.36
N ARG A 120 0.31 20.29 -15.26
CA ARG A 120 -0.77 19.39 -15.69
C ARG A 120 -2.09 19.77 -15.03
N CYS A 121 -2.11 19.84 -13.70
CA CYS A 121 -3.29 20.22 -12.93
C CYS A 121 -3.82 21.60 -13.32
N MET A 122 -2.94 22.60 -13.49
CA MET A 122 -3.35 23.95 -13.90
C MET A 122 -4.06 23.95 -15.26
N CYS A 123 -3.75 23.03 -16.17
CA CYS A 123 -4.41 22.91 -17.45
C CYS A 123 -5.67 22.01 -17.42
N GLU A 124 -5.66 20.90 -16.66
CA GLU A 124 -6.85 20.08 -16.39
C GLU A 124 -7.97 20.87 -15.70
N ASP A 125 -7.61 21.81 -14.82
CA ASP A 125 -8.54 22.67 -14.08
C ASP A 125 -8.86 24.00 -14.81
N GLU A 126 -8.43 24.19 -16.07
CA GLU A 126 -8.56 25.44 -16.88
C GLU A 126 -8.08 26.75 -16.18
N LYS A 127 -7.11 26.66 -15.26
CA LYS A 127 -6.64 27.79 -14.44
C LYS A 127 -5.71 28.74 -15.20
N GLU A 128 -5.69 30.03 -14.82
CA GLU A 128 -4.88 31.09 -15.44
C GLU A 128 -3.36 30.79 -15.52
N GLY A 129 -2.85 29.88 -14.68
CA GLY A 129 -1.46 29.44 -14.71
C GLY A 129 -1.11 28.45 -15.82
N CYS A 130 -2.10 27.92 -16.56
CA CYS A 130 -1.89 26.96 -17.64
C CYS A 130 -1.07 27.56 -18.80
N LYS A 131 -0.05 26.83 -19.26
CA LYS A 131 0.83 27.23 -20.38
C LYS A 131 0.35 26.70 -21.75
N GLY A 132 -0.90 26.26 -21.85
CA GLY A 132 -1.58 25.79 -23.06
C GLY A 132 -2.01 24.32 -23.03
N GLU A 133 -3.08 24.00 -23.77
CA GLU A 133 -3.78 22.70 -23.84
C GLU A 133 -2.87 21.47 -23.89
N LYS A 134 -1.75 21.54 -24.63
CA LYS A 134 -0.79 20.41 -24.72
C LYS A 134 -0.24 19.93 -23.37
N TYR A 135 -0.39 20.70 -22.28
CA TYR A 135 0.02 20.27 -20.95
C TYR A 135 -1.07 19.55 -20.14
N GLU A 136 -2.32 19.50 -20.61
CA GLU A 136 -3.43 18.79 -19.95
C GLU A 136 -3.12 17.31 -19.68
N HIS A 137 -2.37 16.66 -20.59
CA HIS A 137 -1.97 15.25 -20.48
C HIS A 137 -0.45 15.06 -20.31
N VAL A 138 0.27 16.12 -19.89
CA VAL A 138 1.73 16.02 -19.68
C VAL A 138 2.05 15.06 -18.55
N HIS A 139 3.03 14.20 -18.77
CA HIS A 139 3.53 13.25 -17.78
C HIS A 139 5.04 13.09 -17.91
N VAL A 140 5.68 12.58 -16.87
CA VAL A 140 7.10 12.23 -16.91
C VAL A 140 7.30 11.01 -17.81
N ASP A 141 8.22 11.14 -18.76
CA ASP A 141 8.71 10.05 -19.60
C ASP A 141 9.94 9.38 -18.97
N TYR A 142 10.85 10.17 -18.38
CA TYR A 142 11.94 9.67 -17.53
C TYR A 142 12.51 10.75 -16.58
N TYR A 143 13.20 10.30 -15.53
CA TYR A 143 13.96 11.18 -14.61
C TYR A 143 15.31 11.63 -15.18
N GLY A 144 15.79 12.78 -14.71
CA GLY A 144 16.92 13.53 -15.24
C GLY A 144 16.49 14.60 -16.26
N ALA A 145 17.47 15.31 -16.82
CA ALA A 145 17.22 16.22 -17.93
C ALA A 145 16.98 15.44 -19.24
N CYS A 146 16.22 16.04 -20.16
CA CYS A 146 15.99 15.46 -21.48
C CYS A 146 17.29 15.26 -22.25
N ARG A 147 17.37 14.16 -22.97
CA ARG A 147 18.47 13.74 -23.83
C ARG A 147 17.94 12.98 -25.04
N GLU A 148 18.80 12.82 -26.03
CA GLU A 148 18.54 11.94 -27.16
C GLU A 148 18.53 10.48 -26.67
N LEU A 149 17.40 9.80 -26.82
CA LEU A 149 17.27 8.36 -26.65
C LEU A 149 17.25 7.72 -28.06
N PRO A 150 17.92 6.57 -28.26
CA PRO A 150 17.83 5.84 -29.53
C PRO A 150 16.42 5.26 -29.74
N GLU A 151 16.06 4.97 -30.98
CA GLU A 151 14.84 4.21 -31.28
C GLU A 151 14.97 2.76 -30.75
N CYS A 152 13.93 2.23 -30.10
CA CYS A 152 13.93 0.84 -29.65
C CYS A 152 13.87 -0.10 -30.86
N LEU A 153 14.93 -0.89 -31.08
CA LEU A 153 15.02 -1.75 -32.25
C LEU A 153 14.09 -2.97 -32.09
N PRO A 154 13.52 -3.52 -33.18
CA PRO A 154 12.54 -4.63 -33.08
C PRO A 154 13.03 -5.85 -32.28
N HIS A 155 14.32 -6.17 -32.37
CA HIS A 155 14.94 -7.27 -31.61
C HIS A 155 15.21 -6.92 -30.13
N GLU A 156 15.32 -5.64 -29.79
CA GLU A 156 15.35 -5.21 -28.38
C GLU A 156 13.95 -5.33 -27.79
N MET A 157 12.92 -4.87 -28.52
CA MET A 157 11.51 -5.01 -28.11
C MET A 157 11.09 -6.48 -27.96
N GLU A 158 11.54 -7.39 -28.83
CA GLU A 158 11.29 -8.83 -28.70
C GLU A 158 11.92 -9.43 -27.42
N ASP A 159 13.11 -8.96 -27.02
CA ASP A 159 13.83 -9.43 -25.83
C ASP A 159 13.46 -8.65 -24.54
N PHE A 160 12.77 -7.52 -24.67
CA PHE A 160 12.44 -6.61 -23.57
C PHE A 160 11.52 -7.23 -22.50
N PRO A 161 10.38 -7.89 -22.83
CA PRO A 161 9.53 -8.54 -21.84
C PRO A 161 10.28 -9.53 -20.95
N ARG A 162 11.18 -10.32 -21.56
CA ARG A 162 12.03 -11.30 -20.89
C ARG A 162 12.97 -10.63 -19.91
N ARG A 163 13.68 -9.58 -20.34
CA ARG A 163 14.61 -8.83 -19.48
C ARG A 163 13.89 -8.08 -18.37
N MET A 164 12.69 -7.56 -18.60
CA MET A 164 11.92 -6.89 -17.55
C MET A 164 11.45 -7.88 -16.47
N ARG A 165 10.89 -9.05 -16.82
CA ARG A 165 10.54 -10.07 -15.80
C ARG A 165 11.76 -10.63 -15.06
N GLU A 166 12.90 -10.78 -15.74
CA GLU A 166 14.17 -11.15 -15.11
C GLU A 166 14.67 -10.07 -14.14
N TRP A 167 14.60 -8.79 -14.53
CA TRP A 167 14.97 -7.67 -13.66
C TRP A 167 14.05 -7.59 -12.44
N LEU A 168 12.74 -7.75 -12.61
CA LEU A 168 11.76 -7.72 -11.51
C LEU A 168 12.06 -8.77 -10.44
N PHE A 169 12.35 -10.01 -10.83
CA PHE A 169 12.74 -11.06 -9.89
C PHE A 169 14.08 -10.75 -9.19
N ASN A 170 15.03 -10.11 -9.87
CA ASN A 170 16.28 -9.69 -9.26
C ASN A 170 16.11 -8.52 -8.26
N VAL A 171 15.18 -7.59 -8.52
CA VAL A 171 14.81 -6.54 -7.56
C VAL A 171 14.08 -7.14 -6.35
N MET A 172 13.16 -8.09 -6.57
CA MET A 172 12.41 -8.77 -5.52
C MET A 172 13.35 -9.48 -4.53
N GLN A 173 14.29 -10.28 -5.04
CA GLN A 173 15.36 -10.89 -4.23
C GLN A 173 16.17 -9.85 -3.45
N ASP A 174 16.54 -8.73 -4.08
CA ASP A 174 17.43 -7.77 -3.42
C ASP A 174 16.72 -7.03 -2.29
N LEU A 175 15.43 -6.72 -2.45
CA LEU A 175 14.58 -6.20 -1.38
C LEU A 175 14.39 -7.25 -0.27
N ALA A 176 14.22 -8.53 -0.61
CA ALA A 176 14.12 -9.62 0.37
C ALA A 176 15.41 -9.75 1.20
N ARG A 177 16.58 -9.83 0.54
CA ARG A 177 17.90 -9.89 1.20
C ARG A 177 18.19 -8.69 2.11
N ARG A 178 17.68 -7.50 1.76
CA ARG A 178 17.80 -6.28 2.56
C ARG A 178 16.80 -6.19 3.71
N HIS A 179 15.81 -7.07 3.77
CA HIS A 179 14.64 -6.99 4.66
C HIS A 179 13.78 -5.73 4.41
N GLU A 180 13.81 -5.23 3.17
CA GLU A 180 12.98 -4.11 2.68
C GLU A 180 11.65 -4.61 2.06
N LEU A 181 11.55 -5.91 1.75
CA LEU A 181 10.34 -6.57 1.26
C LEU A 181 9.42 -6.97 2.42
N HIS A 182 8.13 -6.65 2.37
CA HIS A 182 7.17 -6.95 3.44
C HIS A 182 6.79 -8.46 3.51
N ASP A 183 6.48 -8.97 4.71
CA ASP A 183 6.24 -10.38 5.06
C ASP A 183 5.34 -11.19 4.11
N PRO A 184 4.24 -10.64 3.53
CA PRO A 184 3.42 -11.38 2.57
C PRO A 184 4.11 -11.54 1.21
N TYR A 185 4.91 -10.55 0.81
CA TYR A 185 5.71 -10.58 -0.41
C TYR A 185 6.99 -11.43 -0.25
N GLN A 186 7.57 -11.52 0.96
CA GLN A 186 8.67 -12.45 1.25
C GLN A 186 8.26 -13.90 0.91
N LYS A 187 7.03 -14.32 1.25
CA LYS A 187 6.52 -15.66 0.93
C LYS A 187 6.35 -15.90 -0.58
N LEU A 188 6.07 -14.85 -1.36
CA LEU A 188 6.07 -14.95 -2.82
C LEU A 188 7.49 -15.13 -3.38
N GLU A 189 8.49 -14.52 -2.74
CA GLU A 189 9.91 -14.63 -3.10
C GLU A 189 10.44 -16.03 -2.75
N GLU A 190 10.13 -16.55 -1.55
CA GLU A 190 10.40 -17.95 -1.16
C GLU A 190 9.76 -18.95 -2.14
N GLU A 191 8.50 -18.74 -2.54
CA GLU A 191 7.84 -19.55 -3.57
C GLU A 191 8.49 -19.44 -4.97
N ALA A 192 9.12 -18.31 -5.27
CA ALA A 192 9.75 -18.01 -6.55
C ALA A 192 11.14 -18.63 -6.67
N GLU A 193 11.97 -18.59 -5.62
CA GLU A 193 13.24 -19.33 -5.58
C GLU A 193 13.03 -20.85 -5.70
N ASN A 194 12.02 -21.38 -5.00
CA ASN A 194 11.75 -22.82 -4.95
C ASN A 194 11.07 -23.39 -6.20
N SER A 195 10.71 -22.56 -7.20
CA SER A 195 10.00 -23.03 -8.39
C SER A 195 10.29 -22.18 -9.63
N GLN A 196 11.06 -22.72 -10.58
CA GLN A 196 11.44 -22.03 -11.82
C GLN A 196 10.23 -21.56 -12.66
N SER A 197 9.09 -22.25 -12.59
CA SER A 197 7.84 -21.83 -13.25
C SER A 197 7.05 -20.77 -12.48
N ARG A 198 7.39 -20.46 -11.22
CA ARG A 198 6.83 -19.33 -10.47
C ARG A 198 7.78 -18.15 -10.34
N GLN A 199 9.07 -18.36 -10.59
CA GLN A 199 10.14 -17.37 -10.50
C GLN A 199 9.74 -16.01 -11.09
N TRP A 200 9.26 -16.00 -12.33
CA TRP A 200 8.80 -14.79 -13.02
C TRP A 200 7.36 -14.41 -12.64
N VAL A 201 6.45 -15.39 -12.56
CA VAL A 201 5.03 -15.18 -12.27
C VAL A 201 4.83 -14.45 -10.94
N ASN A 202 5.48 -14.90 -9.87
CA ASN A 202 5.38 -14.28 -8.55
C ASN A 202 6.01 -12.88 -8.52
N ALA A 203 7.10 -12.63 -9.26
CA ALA A 203 7.72 -11.31 -9.34
C ALA A 203 6.88 -10.30 -10.13
N VAL A 204 6.25 -10.73 -11.22
CA VAL A 204 5.33 -9.93 -12.04
C VAL A 204 4.06 -9.58 -11.25
N ILE A 205 3.48 -10.55 -10.52
CA ILE A 205 2.33 -10.33 -9.64
C ILE A 205 2.72 -9.45 -8.44
N TRP A 206 3.83 -9.73 -7.75
CA TRP A 206 4.32 -8.89 -6.65
C TRP A 206 4.41 -7.43 -7.08
N LYS A 207 5.08 -7.17 -8.21
CA LYS A 207 5.28 -5.79 -8.65
C LYS A 207 3.95 -5.15 -9.01
N PHE A 208 3.06 -5.83 -9.74
CA PHE A 208 1.71 -5.32 -10.00
C PHE A 208 1.00 -4.87 -8.71
N CYS A 209 0.98 -5.73 -7.69
CA CYS A 209 0.32 -5.44 -6.40
C CYS A 209 1.04 -4.42 -5.51
N GLU A 210 2.24 -3.96 -5.90
CA GLU A 210 2.95 -2.84 -5.27
C GLU A 210 2.78 -1.53 -6.06
N LEU A 211 2.39 -1.60 -7.35
CA LEU A 211 1.98 -0.45 -8.16
C LEU A 211 0.49 -0.10 -8.00
N ASP A 212 -0.41 -1.10 -7.99
CA ASP A 212 -1.86 -1.02 -7.69
C ASP A 212 -2.01 -0.51 -6.25
N SER A 213 -1.95 0.82 -6.06
CA SER A 213 -1.49 1.40 -4.80
C SER A 213 -2.46 2.40 -4.21
N HIS A 214 -3.03 3.34 -5.00
CA HIS A 214 -4.16 4.19 -4.59
C HIS A 214 -4.76 4.90 -5.83
N PRO A 215 -6.03 4.61 -6.20
CA PRO A 215 -6.92 3.62 -5.60
C PRO A 215 -6.40 2.17 -5.80
N HIS A 216 -6.76 1.26 -4.88
CA HIS A 216 -6.57 -0.18 -5.12
C HIS A 216 -7.69 -0.69 -6.04
N ASP A 217 -7.60 -0.41 -7.35
CA ASP A 217 -8.66 -0.68 -8.33
C ASP A 217 -8.44 -1.94 -9.18
N ARG A 218 -7.35 -2.68 -8.94
CA ARG A 218 -6.92 -3.89 -9.68
C ARG A 218 -6.47 -3.64 -11.11
N ALA A 219 -6.03 -2.42 -11.38
CA ALA A 219 -5.26 -2.04 -12.54
C ALA A 219 -4.05 -1.17 -12.09
N VAL A 220 -3.26 -0.73 -13.06
CA VAL A 220 -2.13 0.18 -12.82
C VAL A 220 -2.26 1.36 -13.77
N SER A 221 -2.40 2.55 -13.21
CA SER A 221 -2.48 3.78 -13.99
C SER A 221 -1.13 4.12 -14.66
N ARG A 222 -1.15 4.96 -15.71
CA ARG A 222 0.09 5.49 -16.31
C ARG A 222 0.95 6.31 -15.32
N HIS A 223 0.37 6.74 -14.18
CA HIS A 223 1.09 7.37 -13.06
C HIS A 223 1.67 6.34 -12.07
N GLU A 224 0.98 5.23 -11.78
CA GLU A 224 1.55 4.17 -10.93
C GLU A 224 2.69 3.42 -11.64
N LEU A 225 2.70 3.37 -12.98
CA LEU A 225 3.88 2.93 -13.77
C LEU A 225 5.11 3.85 -13.62
N PHE A 226 5.01 5.01 -12.96
CA PHE A 226 6.09 6.01 -12.86
C PHE A 226 7.42 5.51 -12.24
N PRO A 227 7.46 4.62 -11.22
CA PRO A 227 8.72 4.08 -10.69
C PRO A 227 9.56 3.30 -11.72
N PHE A 228 8.95 2.78 -12.79
CA PHE A 228 9.69 2.16 -13.90
C PHE A 228 10.37 3.17 -14.82
N ARG A 229 9.92 4.43 -14.85
CA ARG A 229 10.51 5.51 -15.64
C ARG A 229 11.73 6.16 -14.95
N ALA A 230 12.23 5.54 -13.87
CA ALA A 230 13.50 5.92 -13.25
C ALA A 230 14.70 5.33 -14.03
N PRO A 231 15.88 6.01 -14.09
CA PRO A 231 16.91 5.76 -15.10
C PRO A 231 17.87 4.63 -14.69
N LEU A 232 17.33 3.57 -14.10
CA LEU A 232 18.07 2.44 -13.50
C LEU A 232 17.89 1.13 -14.29
N LEU A 233 17.32 1.22 -15.50
CA LEU A 233 16.97 0.10 -16.37
C LEU A 233 17.81 0.09 -17.65
N SER A 234 18.31 -1.09 -18.02
CA SER A 234 18.89 -1.33 -19.34
C SER A 234 17.80 -1.31 -20.42
N MET A 235 18.10 -0.69 -21.57
CA MET A 235 17.13 -0.46 -22.66
C MET A 235 15.97 0.47 -22.24
N GLU A 236 16.28 1.52 -21.47
CA GLU A 236 15.31 2.53 -21.04
C GLU A 236 14.47 3.11 -22.20
N HIS A 237 15.07 3.23 -23.38
CA HIS A 237 14.43 3.68 -24.62
C HIS A 237 13.32 2.74 -25.15
N CYS A 238 13.30 1.49 -24.69
CA CYS A 238 12.23 0.54 -24.95
C CYS A 238 11.09 0.59 -23.92
N ILE A 239 11.26 1.22 -22.75
CA ILE A 239 10.23 1.24 -21.69
C ILE A 239 8.93 1.91 -22.17
N ALA A 240 9.01 3.14 -22.67
CA ALA A 240 7.80 3.86 -23.08
C ALA A 240 7.12 3.21 -24.30
N PRO A 241 7.83 2.80 -25.38
CA PRO A 241 7.22 2.00 -26.45
C PRO A 241 6.63 0.66 -25.98
N PHE A 242 7.26 -0.03 -25.01
CA PHE A 242 6.75 -1.29 -24.47
C PHE A 242 5.44 -1.08 -23.72
N LEU A 243 5.40 -0.13 -22.77
CA LEU A 243 4.19 0.15 -21.99
C LEU A 243 3.02 0.62 -22.87
N ASN A 244 3.30 1.40 -23.92
CA ASN A 244 2.30 1.80 -24.91
C ASN A 244 1.80 0.62 -25.76
N ASN A 245 2.61 -0.43 -25.96
CA ASN A 245 2.19 -1.66 -26.66
C ASN A 245 1.42 -2.63 -25.74
N CYS A 246 1.56 -2.52 -24.42
CA CYS A 246 0.74 -3.28 -23.46
C CYS A 246 -0.70 -2.75 -23.40
N ASP A 247 -0.85 -1.43 -23.52
CA ASP A 247 -2.10 -0.65 -23.50
C ASP A 247 -2.86 -0.81 -24.84
N GLN A 248 -3.19 -2.06 -25.22
CA GLN A 248 -3.68 -2.43 -26.56
C GLN A 248 -5.04 -1.78 -26.95
N ASN A 249 -5.73 -1.24 -25.97
CA ASN A 249 -7.10 -0.74 -26.03
C ASN A 249 -7.18 0.78 -25.80
N ASP A 250 -6.05 1.43 -25.45
CA ASP A 250 -5.91 2.87 -25.17
C ASP A 250 -6.88 3.41 -24.09
N ASP A 251 -7.38 2.54 -23.20
CA ASP A 251 -8.22 2.88 -22.04
C ASP A 251 -7.52 2.57 -20.69
N PRO A 252 -6.64 3.47 -20.21
CA PRO A 252 -6.08 3.37 -18.86
C PRO A 252 -7.18 3.25 -17.79
N PRO A 253 -7.01 2.42 -16.75
CA PRO A 253 -5.76 1.80 -16.28
C PRO A 253 -5.51 0.34 -16.74
N LEU A 254 -4.23 -0.07 -16.78
CA LEU A 254 -3.76 -1.38 -17.28
C LEU A 254 -4.05 -2.53 -16.28
N PRO A 255 -4.89 -3.53 -16.60
CA PRO A 255 -5.24 -4.62 -15.68
C PRO A 255 -4.14 -5.69 -15.55
N LEU A 256 -4.20 -6.47 -14.46
CA LEU A 256 -3.23 -7.55 -14.16
C LEU A 256 -3.05 -8.57 -15.30
N LYS A 257 -4.11 -8.85 -16.06
CA LYS A 257 -4.05 -9.78 -17.20
C LYS A 257 -3.12 -9.22 -18.30
N GLU A 258 -3.39 -8.01 -18.78
CA GLU A 258 -2.60 -7.37 -19.83
C GLU A 258 -1.16 -7.12 -19.39
N TRP A 259 -0.94 -6.72 -18.12
CA TRP A 259 0.40 -6.63 -17.53
C TRP A 259 1.17 -7.96 -17.57
N GLY A 260 0.53 -9.06 -17.18
CA GLY A 260 1.14 -10.40 -17.19
C GLY A 260 1.40 -10.94 -18.59
N GLU A 261 0.44 -10.78 -19.51
CA GLU A 261 0.56 -11.22 -20.90
C GLU A 261 1.60 -10.39 -21.67
N CYS A 262 1.66 -9.06 -21.45
CA CYS A 262 2.67 -8.20 -22.06
C CYS A 262 4.10 -8.53 -21.55
N LEU A 263 4.23 -8.97 -20.30
CA LEU A 263 5.49 -9.51 -19.75
C LEU A 263 5.74 -10.98 -20.13
N GLY A 264 4.87 -11.60 -20.93
CA GLY A 264 5.06 -12.92 -21.53
C GLY A 264 4.82 -14.09 -20.58
N LEU A 265 3.82 -13.98 -19.69
CA LEU A 265 3.26 -15.10 -18.91
C LEU A 265 2.07 -15.73 -19.66
N GLU A 266 1.73 -16.98 -19.34
CA GLU A 266 0.47 -17.57 -19.83
C GLU A 266 -0.74 -17.11 -18.99
N GLU A 267 -1.92 -16.94 -19.61
CA GLU A 267 -3.18 -16.67 -18.88
C GLU A 267 -3.46 -17.69 -17.76
N SER A 268 -2.99 -18.94 -17.90
CA SER A 268 -3.16 -19.99 -16.89
C SER A 268 -2.29 -19.79 -15.64
N GLU A 269 -1.24 -18.97 -15.72
CA GLU A 269 -0.32 -18.63 -14.64
C GLU A 269 -0.78 -17.41 -13.86
N ILE A 270 -1.28 -16.38 -14.57
CA ILE A 270 -1.72 -15.08 -14.03
C ILE A 270 -2.89 -15.26 -13.07
N LYS A 271 -2.66 -15.00 -11.78
CA LYS A 271 -3.65 -15.13 -10.70
C LYS A 271 -3.56 -13.93 -9.78
N ASP A 272 -4.68 -13.22 -9.59
CA ASP A 272 -4.75 -12.16 -8.58
C ASP A 272 -4.48 -12.76 -7.19
N ARG A 273 -3.33 -12.38 -6.63
CA ARG A 273 -2.93 -12.65 -5.24
C ARG A 273 -2.84 -11.35 -4.43
N CYS A 274 -3.11 -10.17 -5.00
CA CYS A 274 -2.96 -8.88 -4.33
C CYS A 274 -3.78 -8.82 -3.03
N SER A 275 -5.01 -9.35 -3.05
CA SER A 275 -5.88 -9.48 -1.86
C SER A 275 -5.36 -10.43 -0.76
N GLN A 276 -4.24 -11.13 -0.99
CA GLN A 276 -3.58 -12.04 -0.04
C GLN A 276 -2.24 -11.48 0.46
N ILE A 277 -1.76 -10.37 -0.10
CA ILE A 277 -0.39 -9.85 0.10
C ILE A 277 -0.30 -8.33 0.33
N THR A 278 -1.27 -7.55 -0.14
CA THR A 278 -1.45 -6.13 0.21
C THR A 278 -2.11 -6.03 1.59
N VAL A 279 -1.77 -4.99 2.37
CA VAL A 279 -2.18 -4.78 3.78
C VAL A 279 -2.88 -3.43 3.95
#